data_AF-A0A351UV09-F1
#
_entry.id   AF-A0A351UV09-F1
#
_cell.length_a   1.000
_cell.length_b   1.000
_cell.length_c   1.000
_cell.angle_alpha   90.00
_cell.angle_beta   90.00
_cell.angle_gamma   90.00
#
_symmetry.space_group_name_H-M   'P 1'
#
loop_
_entity.id
_entity.type
_entity.pdbx_description
1 polymer ?
#
loop_
_entity_poly.entity_id
_entity_poly.type
_entity_poly.pdbx_seq_one_letter_code
_entity_poly.pdbx_strand_id
1 'polypeptide(L)'
;DTLEIIKRIWHTRAPLSSDDFSLLLKHCLLREDASSLTSYADVSEELANRIYRNLDHYQCISQFITLLKTRELTHSRISRALFHILLGQKADAIHRYREADYHFYARLLGFRRDSTNVLRKITSSSELPVLTAPAKSRFLPADGLQMLQENLYCTALYESVLTNRFGQPGQNELRRKLLVV
;
A
#
# COMPACT_ATOMS: atom_id res chain seq x y z
N ASP A 1 23.52 3.48 -14.34
CA ASP A 1 23.14 2.83 -13.07
C ASP A 1 21.64 2.53 -12.95
N THR A 2 20.69 3.49 -13.02
CA THR A 2 19.24 3.19 -12.93
C THR A 2 18.74 2.21 -14.00
N LEU A 3 19.19 2.38 -15.25
CA LEU A 3 18.83 1.50 -16.36
C LEU A 3 19.27 0.06 -16.13
N GLU A 4 20.42 -0.16 -15.50
CA GLU A 4 20.92 -1.51 -15.19
C GLU A 4 20.07 -2.18 -14.12
N ILE A 5 19.67 -1.44 -13.09
CA ILE A 5 18.75 -1.94 -12.06
C ILE A 5 17.43 -2.35 -12.70
N ILE A 6 16.86 -1.50 -13.57
CA ILE A 6 15.61 -1.80 -14.29
C ILE A 6 15.79 -3.04 -15.16
N LYS A 7 16.84 -3.11 -15.99
CA LYS A 7 17.14 -4.27 -16.84
C LYS A 7 17.27 -5.56 -16.03
N ARG A 8 17.88 -5.50 -14.85
CA ARG A 8 18.05 -6.66 -13.96
C ARG A 8 16.72 -7.18 -13.40
N ILE A 9 15.80 -6.29 -13.06
CA ILE A 9 14.48 -6.67 -12.50
C ILE A 9 13.41 -6.89 -13.58
N TRP A 10 13.67 -6.45 -14.81
CA TRP A 10 12.78 -6.62 -15.94
C TRP A 10 12.57 -8.11 -16.22
N HIS A 11 11.33 -8.52 -16.49
CA HIS A 11 10.89 -9.91 -16.66
C HIS A 11 10.99 -10.81 -15.42
N THR A 12 11.60 -10.37 -14.32
CA THR A 12 11.71 -11.17 -13.09
C THR A 12 10.83 -10.64 -11.96
N ARG A 13 10.75 -9.32 -11.80
CA ARG A 13 9.96 -8.65 -10.74
C ARG A 13 9.30 -7.35 -11.22
N ALA A 14 9.35 -7.07 -12.52
CA ALA A 14 8.81 -5.87 -13.13
C ALA A 14 8.54 -6.08 -14.63
N PRO A 15 7.63 -5.29 -15.24
CA PRO A 15 6.76 -4.30 -14.61
C PRO A 15 5.50 -4.92 -14.00
N LEU A 16 4.95 -4.29 -12.96
CA LEU A 16 3.57 -4.49 -12.52
C LEU A 16 2.70 -3.33 -13.00
N SER A 17 1.45 -3.62 -13.34
CA SER A 17 0.40 -2.63 -13.64
C SER A 17 -0.71 -2.72 -12.58
N SER A 18 -1.58 -1.71 -12.55
CA SER A 18 -2.79 -1.77 -11.72
C SER A 18 -3.63 -3.01 -12.00
N ASP A 19 -3.63 -3.45 -13.27
CA ASP A 19 -4.56 -4.49 -13.70
C ASP A 19 -4.17 -5.88 -13.18
N ASP A 20 -2.92 -6.10 -12.76
CA ASP A 20 -2.51 -7.32 -12.06
C ASP A 20 -3.23 -7.52 -10.73
N PHE A 21 -3.75 -6.44 -10.14
CA PHE A 21 -4.51 -6.46 -8.88
C PHE A 21 -6.02 -6.64 -9.11
N SER A 22 -6.47 -6.78 -10.36
CA SER A 22 -7.89 -6.68 -10.71
C SER A 22 -8.73 -7.80 -10.09
N LEU A 23 -8.23 -9.04 -10.11
CA LEU A 23 -8.94 -10.17 -9.51
C LEU A 23 -9.11 -10.00 -8.00
N LEU A 24 -8.07 -9.51 -7.33
CA LEU A 24 -8.10 -9.26 -5.88
C LEU A 24 -9.10 -8.14 -5.54
N LEU A 25 -9.09 -7.05 -6.31
CA LEU A 25 -10.06 -5.97 -6.11
C LEU A 25 -11.48 -6.46 -6.37
N LYS A 26 -11.72 -7.23 -7.44
CA LYS A 26 -13.05 -7.80 -7.74
C LYS A 26 -13.55 -8.64 -6.58
N HIS A 27 -12.70 -9.49 -6.01
CA HIS A 27 -13.04 -10.29 -4.84
C HIS A 27 -13.40 -9.41 -3.63
N CYS A 28 -12.64 -8.34 -3.35
CA CYS A 28 -12.98 -7.39 -2.28
C CYS A 28 -14.35 -6.74 -2.53
N LEU A 29 -14.61 -6.26 -3.75
CA LEU A 29 -15.85 -5.58 -4.10
C LEU A 29 -17.09 -6.49 -4.00
N LEU A 30 -16.95 -7.79 -4.33
CA LEU A 30 -18.04 -8.76 -4.22
C LEU A 30 -18.48 -9.06 -2.78
N ARG A 31 -17.66 -8.68 -1.79
CA ARG A 31 -17.95 -8.88 -0.36
C ARG A 31 -18.56 -7.65 0.30
N GLU A 32 -18.64 -6.54 -0.43
CA GLU A 32 -19.09 -5.25 0.07
C GLU A 32 -20.45 -4.88 -0.54
N ASP A 33 -21.20 -4.02 0.13
CA ASP A 33 -22.39 -3.37 -0.40
C ASP A 33 -22.16 -1.85 -0.54
N ALA A 34 -23.11 -1.14 -1.13
CA ALA A 34 -22.97 0.30 -1.34
C ALA A 34 -22.79 1.09 -0.02
N SER A 35 -23.36 0.61 1.10
CA SER A 35 -23.23 1.27 2.40
C SER A 35 -21.86 0.99 3.04
N SER A 36 -21.40 -0.25 3.01
CA SER A 36 -20.13 -0.67 3.60
C SER A 36 -18.94 -0.04 2.86
N LEU A 37 -19.07 0.18 1.55
CA LEU A 37 -18.07 0.87 0.73
C LEU A 37 -17.78 2.30 1.20
N THR A 38 -18.76 3.01 1.78
CA THR A 38 -18.56 4.40 2.25
C THR A 38 -17.62 4.52 3.45
N SER A 39 -17.37 3.42 4.17
CA SER A 39 -16.43 3.39 5.29
C SER A 39 -14.95 3.44 4.86
N TYR A 40 -14.66 3.20 3.58
CA TYR A 40 -13.31 3.25 3.04
C TYR A 40 -12.86 4.70 2.77
N ALA A 41 -11.56 4.92 2.91
CA ALA A 41 -10.98 6.22 2.63
C ALA A 41 -11.21 6.65 1.17
N ASP A 42 -11.52 7.92 0.96
CA ASP A 42 -11.82 8.54 -0.34
C ASP A 42 -13.04 7.97 -1.12
N VAL A 43 -13.87 7.13 -0.50
CA VAL A 43 -15.11 6.62 -1.11
C VAL A 43 -16.31 7.46 -0.65
N SER A 44 -16.85 8.29 -1.54
CA SER A 44 -18.12 8.98 -1.30
C SER A 44 -19.31 8.05 -1.53
N GLU A 45 -20.48 8.40 -0.98
CA GLU A 45 -21.73 7.67 -1.22
C GLU A 45 -22.07 7.56 -2.72
N GLU A 46 -21.84 8.64 -3.50
CA GLU A 46 -22.02 8.60 -4.95
C GLU A 46 -21.08 7.58 -5.62
N LEU A 47 -19.79 7.57 -5.23
CA LEU A 47 -18.81 6.65 -5.78
C LEU A 47 -19.15 5.20 -5.38
N ALA A 48 -19.54 4.95 -4.13
CA ALA A 48 -19.95 3.63 -3.65
C ALA A 48 -21.15 3.09 -4.44
N ASN A 49 -22.19 3.91 -4.62
CA ASN A 49 -23.37 3.55 -5.42
C ASN A 49 -23.01 3.25 -6.88
N ARG A 50 -22.09 4.04 -7.47
CA ARG A 50 -21.60 3.79 -8.83
C ARG A 50 -20.81 2.49 -8.94
N ILE A 51 -19.91 2.23 -7.98
CA ILE A 51 -19.14 0.98 -7.92
C ILE A 51 -20.10 -0.21 -7.88
N TYR A 52 -21.07 -0.18 -6.96
CA TYR A 52 -22.04 -1.26 -6.78
C TYR A 52 -22.86 -1.53 -8.05
N ARG A 53 -23.40 -0.47 -8.69
CA ARG A 53 -24.21 -0.59 -9.92
C ARG A 53 -23.43 -1.09 -11.14
N ASN A 54 -22.12 -0.84 -11.18
CA ASN A 54 -21.28 -1.19 -12.34
C ASN A 54 -20.46 -2.46 -12.11
N LEU A 55 -20.64 -3.15 -10.98
CA LEU A 55 -19.80 -4.29 -10.59
C LEU A 55 -19.89 -5.45 -11.60
N ASP A 56 -21.07 -5.69 -12.18
CA ASP A 56 -21.28 -6.72 -13.22
C ASP A 56 -20.46 -6.44 -14.49
N HIS A 57 -20.12 -5.18 -14.75
CA HIS A 57 -19.32 -4.75 -15.90
C HIS A 57 -17.83 -4.63 -15.59
N TYR A 58 -17.39 -5.07 -14.40
CA TYR A 58 -15.99 -5.04 -14.00
C TYR A 58 -15.14 -6.05 -14.80
N GLN A 59 -14.15 -5.53 -15.53
CA GLN A 59 -13.17 -6.34 -16.26
C GLN A 59 -11.76 -6.22 -15.65
N CYS A 60 -11.26 -5.00 -15.47
CA CYS A 60 -9.99 -4.70 -14.84
C CYS A 60 -9.99 -3.32 -14.19
N ILE A 61 -8.99 -3.00 -13.37
CA ILE A 61 -8.89 -1.70 -12.67
C ILE A 61 -8.89 -0.53 -13.66
N SER A 62 -8.06 -0.56 -14.70
CA SER A 62 -7.94 0.55 -15.67
C SER A 62 -9.27 0.84 -16.38
N GLN A 63 -9.96 -0.21 -16.83
CA GLN A 63 -11.28 -0.11 -17.44
C GLN A 63 -12.33 0.38 -16.43
N PHE A 64 -12.31 -0.13 -15.20
CA PHE A 64 -13.29 0.24 -14.18
C PHE A 64 -13.14 1.69 -13.72
N ILE A 65 -11.91 2.20 -13.60
CA ILE A 65 -11.67 3.63 -13.34
C ILE A 65 -12.30 4.49 -14.43
N THR A 66 -12.14 4.09 -15.69
CA THR A 66 -12.73 4.80 -16.83
C THR A 66 -14.26 4.76 -16.78
N LEU A 67 -14.85 3.62 -16.41
CA LEU A 67 -16.29 3.44 -16.27
C LEU A 67 -16.89 4.29 -15.13
N LEU A 68 -16.16 4.44 -14.02
CA LEU A 68 -16.59 5.21 -12.86
C LEU A 68 -16.35 6.72 -12.99
N LYS A 69 -15.55 7.14 -13.97
CA LYS A 69 -15.15 8.54 -14.16
C LYS A 69 -16.35 9.44 -14.41
N THR A 70 -16.37 10.57 -13.74
CA THR A 70 -17.37 11.63 -13.92
C THR A 70 -16.67 12.95 -14.19
N ARG A 71 -17.46 14.01 -14.44
CA ARG A 71 -16.91 15.37 -14.50
C ARG A 71 -16.28 15.81 -13.17
N GLU A 72 -16.77 15.29 -12.05
CA GLU A 72 -16.40 15.69 -10.69
C GLU A 72 -15.37 14.75 -10.04
N LEU A 73 -15.26 13.50 -10.54
CA LEU A 73 -14.32 12.50 -10.06
C LEU A 73 -13.14 12.34 -11.01
N THR A 74 -11.96 12.70 -10.53
CA THR A 74 -10.71 12.52 -11.28
C THR A 74 -10.27 11.06 -11.30
N HIS A 75 -9.52 10.70 -12.33
CA HIS A 75 -8.92 9.36 -12.46
C HIS A 75 -8.11 8.98 -11.19
N SER A 76 -7.28 9.90 -10.69
CA SER A 76 -6.43 9.66 -9.52
C SER A 76 -7.26 9.43 -8.25
N ARG A 77 -8.38 10.14 -8.08
CA ARG A 77 -9.26 9.95 -6.90
C ARG A 77 -9.91 8.57 -6.92
N ILE A 78 -10.47 8.16 -8.07
CA ILE A 78 -11.10 6.84 -8.22
C ILE A 78 -10.05 5.74 -8.03
N SER A 79 -8.89 5.86 -8.67
CA SER A 79 -7.79 4.91 -8.50
C SER A 79 -7.42 4.75 -7.03
N ARG A 80 -7.27 5.85 -6.30
CA ARG A 80 -6.91 5.81 -4.88
C ARG A 80 -7.99 5.13 -4.04
N ALA A 81 -9.26 5.48 -4.25
CA ALA A 81 -10.40 4.88 -3.59
C ALA A 81 -10.47 3.35 -3.80
N LEU A 82 -10.27 2.88 -5.04
CA LEU A 82 -10.22 1.45 -5.34
C LEU A 82 -9.07 0.73 -4.61
N PHE A 83 -7.89 1.34 -4.53
CA PHE A 83 -6.78 0.77 -3.76
C PHE A 83 -7.01 0.85 -2.25
N HIS A 84 -7.69 1.87 -1.72
CA HIS A 84 -8.11 1.88 -0.32
C HIS A 84 -9.05 0.71 0.00
N ILE A 85 -9.98 0.40 -0.90
CA ILE A 85 -10.84 -0.79 -0.79
C ILE A 85 -10.01 -2.08 -0.79
N LEU A 86 -9.13 -2.25 -1.80
CA LEU A 86 -8.26 -3.42 -1.92
C LEU A 86 -7.38 -3.64 -0.67
N LEU A 87 -6.85 -2.56 -0.11
CA LEU A 87 -5.93 -2.60 1.02
C LEU A 87 -6.64 -2.61 2.38
N GLY A 88 -7.98 -2.51 2.42
CA GLY A 88 -8.71 -2.49 3.69
C GLY A 88 -8.67 -1.15 4.43
N GLN A 89 -8.27 -0.06 3.78
CA GLN A 89 -8.02 1.23 4.44
C GLN A 89 -9.31 2.01 4.69
N LYS A 90 -9.75 2.00 5.95
CA LYS A 90 -10.96 2.69 6.43
C LYS A 90 -10.67 4.14 6.81
N ALA A 91 -11.63 5.03 6.59
CA ALA A 91 -11.51 6.45 6.90
C ALA A 91 -11.26 6.69 8.41
N ASP A 92 -11.99 5.96 9.27
CA ASP A 92 -11.87 6.07 10.73
C ASP A 92 -10.48 5.70 11.25
N ALA A 93 -9.83 4.70 10.64
CA ALA A 93 -8.48 4.31 11.00
C ALA A 93 -7.47 5.42 10.67
N ILE A 94 -7.60 6.03 9.48
CA ILE A 94 -6.76 7.16 9.08
C ILE A 94 -7.00 8.37 10.00
N HIS A 95 -8.24 8.66 10.36
CA HIS A 95 -8.58 9.73 11.29
C HIS A 95 -7.96 9.49 12.67
N ARG A 96 -8.08 8.28 13.21
CA ARG A 96 -7.44 7.90 14.48
C ARG A 96 -5.94 8.13 14.48
N TYR A 97 -5.26 7.75 13.40
CA TYR A 97 -3.81 7.99 13.29
C TYR A 97 -3.46 9.48 13.25
N ARG A 98 -4.27 10.31 12.57
CA ARG A 98 -4.07 11.77 12.53
C ARG A 98 -4.26 12.42 13.89
N GLU A 99 -5.22 11.95 14.68
CA GLU A 99 -5.47 12.47 16.03
C GLU A 99 -4.37 12.06 17.02
N ALA A 100 -3.77 10.88 16.84
CA ALA A 100 -2.81 10.32 17.77
C ALA A 100 -1.40 10.93 17.63
N ASP A 101 -0.84 11.04 16.41
CA ASP A 101 0.46 11.70 16.11
C ASP A 101 0.83 11.70 14.61
N TYR A 102 -0.13 11.44 13.72
CA TYR A 102 0.03 11.14 12.27
C TYR A 102 0.83 9.87 11.96
N HIS A 103 2.04 9.74 12.50
CA HIS A 103 2.97 8.64 12.24
C HIS A 103 3.67 8.22 13.52
N PHE A 104 3.87 6.91 13.69
CA PHE A 104 4.46 6.33 14.90
C PHE A 104 5.90 5.86 14.71
N TYR A 105 6.40 5.78 13.48
CA TYR A 105 7.77 5.35 13.20
C TYR A 105 8.29 5.87 11.86
N ALA A 106 9.61 6.04 11.78
CA ALA A 106 10.34 6.22 10.52
C ALA A 106 10.94 4.88 10.08
N ARG A 107 10.52 4.35 8.94
CA ARG A 107 11.05 3.08 8.43
C ARG A 107 12.31 3.29 7.59
N LEU A 108 13.43 2.69 8.02
CA LEU A 108 14.65 2.69 7.23
C LEU A 108 14.56 1.61 6.14
N LEU A 109 14.68 1.99 4.87
CA LEU A 109 14.67 1.06 3.73
C LEU A 109 16.10 0.74 3.25
N GLY A 110 17.00 1.70 3.39
CA GLY A 110 18.40 1.56 3.03
C GLY A 110 19.19 2.81 3.37
N PHE A 111 20.52 2.70 3.34
CA PHE A 111 21.42 3.81 3.58
C PHE A 111 22.75 3.59 2.84
N ARG A 112 23.51 4.66 2.63
CA ARG A 112 24.86 4.56 2.08
C ARG A 112 25.87 4.28 3.19
N ARG A 113 26.87 3.43 2.95
CA ARG A 113 27.90 3.09 3.96
C ARG A 113 28.56 4.35 4.55
N ASP A 114 28.87 5.31 3.70
CA ASP A 114 29.54 6.57 4.09
C ASP A 114 28.64 7.49 4.94
N SER A 115 27.32 7.28 4.91
CA SER A 115 26.33 8.08 5.64
C SER A 115 25.98 7.53 7.03
N THR A 116 26.71 6.52 7.51
CA THR A 116 26.44 5.86 8.80
C THR A 116 26.43 6.84 9.98
N ASN A 117 27.30 7.86 9.95
CA ASN A 117 27.36 8.89 11.01
C ASN A 117 26.08 9.73 11.09
N VAL A 118 25.50 10.07 9.93
CA VAL A 118 24.23 10.81 9.85
C VAL A 118 23.09 9.94 10.38
N LEU A 119 23.04 8.67 9.97
CA LEU A 119 22.03 7.74 10.45
C LEU A 119 22.07 7.58 11.97
N ARG A 120 23.27 7.43 12.56
CA ARG A 120 23.43 7.36 14.03
C ARG A 120 22.86 8.60 14.71
N LYS A 121 23.18 9.79 14.19
CA LYS A 121 22.67 11.04 14.74
C LYS A 121 21.14 11.10 14.70
N ILE A 122 20.54 10.77 13.55
CA ILE A 122 19.08 10.70 13.39
C ILE A 122 18.47 9.71 14.39
N THR A 123 19.02 8.50 14.50
CA THR A 123 18.48 7.49 15.43
C THR A 123 18.60 7.90 16.90
N SER A 124 19.58 8.74 17.25
CA SER A 124 19.80 9.21 18.63
C SER A 124 19.01 10.47 19.00
N SER A 125 18.65 11.31 18.01
CA SER A 125 18.08 12.62 18.26
C SER A 125 16.68 12.81 17.67
N SER A 126 16.11 11.82 17.00
CA SER A 126 14.78 11.92 16.43
C SER A 126 13.70 11.62 17.47
N GLU A 127 12.69 12.47 17.49
CA GLU A 127 11.46 12.26 18.28
C GLU A 127 10.65 11.06 17.76
N LEU A 128 10.73 10.79 16.46
CA LEU A 128 10.08 9.65 15.82
C LEU A 128 11.01 8.43 15.81
N PRO A 129 10.62 7.28 16.38
CA PRO A 129 11.52 6.15 16.49
C PRO A 129 11.81 5.56 15.11
N VAL A 130 13.09 5.26 14.86
CA VAL A 130 13.56 4.73 13.59
C VAL A 130 13.52 3.21 13.60
N LEU A 131 12.64 2.63 12.78
CA LEU A 131 12.49 1.20 12.59
C LEU A 131 13.50 0.69 11.56
N THR A 132 14.59 0.10 12.04
CA THR A 132 15.65 -0.52 11.20
C THR A 132 15.32 -1.94 10.76
N ALA A 133 14.47 -2.64 11.52
CA ALA A 133 13.95 -3.95 11.18
C ALA A 133 12.50 -4.05 11.66
N PRO A 134 11.56 -4.53 10.84
CA PRO A 134 10.17 -4.71 11.25
C PRO A 134 10.01 -5.61 12.49
N ALA A 135 10.92 -6.57 12.68
CA ALA A 135 10.94 -7.46 13.85
C ALA A 135 11.22 -6.74 15.18
N LYS A 136 11.77 -5.51 15.14
CA LYS A 136 12.09 -4.71 16.31
C LYS A 136 11.00 -3.69 16.66
N SER A 137 9.73 -3.96 16.32
CA SER A 137 8.62 -3.01 16.49
C SER A 137 7.96 -3.01 17.86
N ARG A 138 8.40 -3.86 18.81
CA ARG A 138 7.73 -4.07 20.11
C ARG A 138 7.61 -2.81 20.99
N PHE A 139 8.39 -1.77 20.71
CA PHE A 139 8.35 -0.51 21.43
C PHE A 139 7.23 0.43 20.94
N LEU A 140 6.57 0.12 19.81
CA LEU A 140 5.52 0.96 19.26
C LEU A 140 4.23 0.86 20.09
N PRO A 141 3.47 1.96 20.21
CA PRO A 141 2.13 1.93 20.79
C PRO A 141 1.18 1.07 19.94
N ALA A 142 0.00 0.75 20.47
CA ALA A 142 -0.97 -0.12 19.81
C ALA A 142 -1.33 0.35 18.39
N ASP A 143 -1.62 1.65 18.22
CA ASP A 143 -1.90 2.24 16.91
C ASP A 143 -0.69 2.17 15.96
N GLY A 144 0.53 2.33 16.48
CA GLY A 144 1.76 2.17 15.72
C GLY A 144 2.01 0.73 15.25
N LEU A 145 1.66 -0.24 16.08
CA LEU A 145 1.69 -1.66 15.72
C LEU A 145 0.63 -1.99 14.66
N GLN A 146 -0.57 -1.46 14.79
CA GLN A 146 -1.63 -1.63 13.78
C GLN A 146 -1.21 -1.01 12.44
N MET A 147 -0.71 0.23 12.44
CA MET A 147 -0.18 0.90 11.25
C MET A 147 0.94 0.07 10.59
N LEU A 148 1.83 -0.52 11.38
CA LEU A 148 2.87 -1.41 10.86
C LEU A 148 2.29 -2.69 10.25
N GLN A 149 1.29 -3.30 10.89
CA GLN A 149 0.63 -4.50 10.37
C GLN A 149 -0.06 -4.23 9.03
N GLU A 150 -0.78 -3.11 8.91
CA GLU A 150 -1.39 -2.66 7.66
C GLU A 150 -0.34 -2.48 6.56
N ASN A 151 0.80 -1.88 6.88
CA ASN A 151 1.91 -1.68 5.94
C ASN A 151 2.55 -3.02 5.49
N LEU A 152 2.72 -3.96 6.43
CA LEU A 152 3.22 -5.30 6.15
C LEU A 152 2.25 -6.09 5.27
N TYR A 153 0.94 -5.96 5.53
CA TYR A 153 -0.10 -6.55 4.69
C TYR A 153 -0.03 -5.99 3.25
N CYS A 154 0.06 -4.66 3.09
CA CYS A 154 0.21 -4.04 1.77
C CYS A 154 1.43 -4.59 1.02
N THR A 155 2.56 -4.74 1.71
CA THR A 155 3.79 -5.28 1.13
C THR A 155 3.62 -6.76 0.75
N ALA A 156 3.02 -7.57 1.61
CA ALA A 156 2.76 -8.98 1.35
C ALA A 156 1.80 -9.18 0.16
N LEU A 157 0.77 -8.33 0.04
CA LEU A 157 -0.16 -8.34 -1.08
C LEU A 157 0.57 -8.02 -2.40
N TYR A 158 1.41 -6.99 -2.40
CA TYR A 158 2.22 -6.62 -3.56
C TYR A 158 3.17 -7.76 -3.99
N GLU A 159 3.86 -8.37 -3.02
CA GLU A 159 4.73 -9.52 -3.26
C GLU A 159 3.95 -10.73 -3.77
N SER A 160 2.74 -10.98 -3.26
CA SER A 160 1.86 -12.04 -3.76
C SER A 160 1.54 -11.85 -5.24
N VAL A 161 1.15 -10.65 -5.65
CA VAL A 161 0.87 -10.33 -7.06
C VAL A 161 2.13 -10.48 -7.93
N LEU A 162 3.29 -10.06 -7.42
CA LEU A 162 4.58 -10.31 -8.09
C LEU A 162 4.83 -11.81 -8.30
N THR A 163 4.67 -12.62 -7.25
CA THR A 163 4.88 -14.07 -7.34
C THR A 163 3.94 -14.72 -8.34
N ASN A 164 2.67 -14.30 -8.35
CA ASN A 164 1.67 -14.82 -9.27
C ASN A 164 1.99 -14.45 -10.73
N ARG A 165 2.50 -13.23 -10.98
CA ARG A 165 2.80 -12.76 -12.33
C ARG A 165 4.10 -13.34 -12.89
N PHE A 166 5.15 -13.44 -12.09
CA PHE A 166 6.50 -13.79 -12.56
C PHE A 166 7.01 -15.16 -12.10
N GLY A 167 6.26 -15.87 -11.25
CA GLY A 167 6.64 -17.20 -10.74
C GLY A 167 7.86 -17.21 -9.81
N GLN A 168 8.34 -16.04 -9.39
CA GLN A 168 9.47 -15.91 -8.48
C GLN A 168 9.01 -16.01 -7.02
N PRO A 169 9.83 -16.57 -6.10
CA PRO A 169 9.48 -16.59 -4.69
C PRO A 169 9.35 -15.17 -4.12
N GLY A 170 8.30 -14.97 -3.34
CA GLY A 170 8.00 -13.70 -2.69
C GLY A 170 9.02 -13.41 -1.60
N GLN A 171 9.30 -12.13 -1.39
CA GLN A 171 10.18 -11.69 -0.31
C GLN A 171 9.35 -11.33 0.91
N ASN A 172 9.54 -12.07 2.01
CA ASN A 172 8.91 -11.69 3.27
C ASN A 172 9.59 -10.43 3.81
N GLU A 173 8.80 -9.37 3.97
CA GLU A 173 9.28 -8.06 4.40
C GLU A 173 9.93 -8.08 5.79
N LEU A 174 9.52 -8.97 6.70
CA LEU A 174 10.16 -9.13 8.01
C LEU A 174 11.58 -9.69 7.93
N ARG A 175 11.88 -10.44 6.86
CA ARG A 175 13.19 -11.07 6.60
C ARG A 175 14.05 -10.24 5.65
N ARG A 176 13.51 -9.15 5.11
CA ARG A 176 14.20 -8.30 4.15
C ARG A 176 15.36 -7.58 4.84
N LYS A 177 16.55 -7.73 4.27
CA LYS A 177 17.75 -7.03 4.76
C LYS A 177 17.72 -5.58 4.26
N LEU A 178 18.20 -4.67 5.10
CA LEU A 178 18.42 -3.28 4.71
C LEU A 178 19.35 -3.20 3.50
N LEU A 179 19.01 -2.34 2.56
CA LEU A 179 19.86 -2.06 1.41
C LEU A 179 21.01 -1.15 1.87
N VAL A 180 22.23 -1.67 1.81
CA VAL A 180 23.44 -0.92 2.13
C VAL A 180 24.22 -0.72 0.84
N VAL A 181 24.30 0.52 0.38
CA VAL A 181 24.98 0.92 -0.86
C VAL A 181 26.33 1.54 -0.54
#